data_AF-A0A1I4Y5P0-F1
#
_entry.id   AF-A0A1I4Y5P0-F1
#
_cell.length_a   1.000
_cell.length_b   1.000
_cell.length_c   1.000
_cell.angle_alpha   90.00
_cell.angle_beta   90.00
_cell.angle_gamma   90.00
#
_symmetry.space_group_name_H-M   'P 1'
#
loop_
_entity.id
_entity.type
_entity.pdbx_description
1 polymer ?
#
loop_
_entity_poly.entity_id
_entity_poly.type
_entity_poly.pdbx_seq_one_letter_code
_entity_poly.pdbx_strand_id
1 'polypeptide(L)'
;MGSSSSNEAGLRRSTSLRAQNPEVYYSDDAIVTVDDATITELKRIAAGNPRLRSRLCTHPDPASSLHEMLIVHHREAYVRPHKHFGKPESFHVIEGTAQVVIFEDDGRIRDVLEMAPYGQGKRCYYRMPEKVFHSILITSEWLVFHETTAGPFDPSRTAFPDWAPDGGDAAEVQRYVTRIGALAAEHLARQ
;
A
#
# COMPACT_ATOMS: atom_id res chain seq x y z
N MET A 1 20.64 -49.75 1.15
CA MET A 1 19.94 -49.27 2.37
C MET A 1 19.87 -47.76 2.30
N GLY A 2 18.69 -47.16 2.25
CA GLY A 2 18.55 -45.71 2.10
C GLY A 2 18.58 -45.00 3.45
N SER A 3 19.40 -43.96 3.58
CA SER A 3 19.29 -42.98 4.65
C SER A 3 18.13 -42.03 4.32
N SER A 4 16.98 -42.23 4.96
CA SER A 4 15.89 -41.26 4.93
C SER A 4 16.35 -39.99 5.65
N SER A 5 16.77 -38.98 4.90
CA SER A 5 16.94 -37.63 5.43
C SER A 5 15.55 -37.02 5.58
N SER A 6 14.86 -37.35 6.67
CA SER A 6 13.57 -36.78 7.04
C SER A 6 13.74 -35.28 7.24
N ASN A 7 13.39 -34.50 6.22
CA ASN A 7 13.53 -33.06 6.20
C ASN A 7 12.53 -32.45 7.19
N GLU A 8 12.96 -32.22 8.43
CA GLU A 8 12.19 -31.48 9.44
C GLU A 8 12.09 -30.00 9.04
N ALA A 9 11.21 -29.74 8.07
CA ALA A 9 10.63 -28.43 7.83
C ALA A 9 9.80 -28.06 9.08
N GLY A 10 10.49 -27.58 10.12
CA GLY A 10 9.89 -27.18 11.39
C GLY A 10 8.69 -26.28 11.14
N LEU A 11 7.55 -26.66 11.72
CA LEU A 11 6.23 -26.14 11.39
C LEU A 11 6.20 -24.61 11.53
N ARG A 12 6.37 -23.89 10.42
CA ARG A 12 6.31 -22.42 10.39
C ARG A 12 4.90 -22.02 10.80
N ARG A 13 4.77 -21.46 12.00
CA ARG A 13 3.52 -20.86 12.49
C ARG A 13 3.17 -19.70 11.55
N SER A 14 2.08 -19.86 10.82
CA SER A 14 1.50 -18.79 10.00
C SER A 14 1.12 -17.61 10.91
N THR A 15 1.34 -16.40 10.40
CA THR A 15 1.07 -15.14 11.10
C THR A 15 -0.41 -15.03 11.47
N SER A 16 -0.69 -14.67 12.73
CA SER A 16 -2.07 -14.42 13.16
C SER A 16 -2.67 -13.20 12.49
N LEU A 17 -3.94 -13.31 12.08
CA LEU A 17 -4.71 -12.29 11.37
C LEU A 17 -6.03 -12.01 12.12
N ARG A 18 -6.00 -11.20 13.17
CA ARG A 18 -7.19 -10.73 13.89
C ARG A 18 -7.80 -9.54 13.15
N ALA A 19 -8.96 -9.74 12.52
CA ALA A 19 -9.68 -8.67 11.83
C ALA A 19 -10.15 -7.56 12.79
N GLN A 20 -9.87 -6.31 12.45
CA GLN A 20 -10.58 -5.13 12.97
C GLN A 20 -11.81 -4.82 12.09
N ASN A 21 -11.66 -5.00 10.77
CA ASN A 21 -12.72 -4.93 9.76
C ASN A 21 -12.27 -5.74 8.52
N PRO A 22 -13.09 -5.93 7.46
CA PRO A 22 -12.73 -6.78 6.32
C PRO A 22 -11.44 -6.40 5.56
N GLU A 23 -10.97 -5.15 5.64
CA GLU A 23 -9.73 -4.69 5.00
C GLU A 23 -8.55 -4.54 5.97
N VAL A 24 -8.76 -4.57 7.29
CA VAL A 24 -7.72 -4.24 8.29
C VAL A 24 -7.60 -5.34 9.33
N TYR A 25 -6.41 -5.91 9.43
CA TYR A 25 -6.05 -6.99 10.34
C TYR A 25 -4.90 -6.55 11.25
N TYR A 26 -4.87 -7.10 12.46
CA TYR A 26 -3.78 -6.97 13.42
C TYR A 26 -3.21 -8.36 13.70
N SER A 27 -1.92 -8.42 14.05
CA SER A 27 -1.34 -9.65 14.59
C SER A 27 -1.44 -9.68 16.11
N ASP A 28 -1.62 -10.87 16.67
CA ASP A 28 -1.52 -11.17 18.11
C ASP A 28 -0.17 -11.84 18.44
N ASP A 29 0.75 -11.95 17.47
CA ASP A 29 2.10 -12.47 17.67
C ASP A 29 3.06 -11.38 18.17
N ALA A 30 3.80 -11.66 19.25
CA ALA A 30 4.76 -10.70 19.83
C ALA A 30 5.99 -10.43 18.93
N ILE A 31 6.21 -11.25 17.90
CA ILE A 31 7.16 -11.02 16.81
C ILE A 31 6.39 -11.30 15.52
N VAL A 32 5.94 -10.24 14.84
CA VAL A 32 5.15 -10.36 13.61
C VAL A 32 6.09 -10.61 12.43
N THR A 33 6.07 -11.82 11.89
CA THR A 33 6.70 -12.15 10.60
C THR A 33 5.67 -12.13 9.48
N VAL A 34 6.12 -12.05 8.23
CA VAL A 34 5.27 -12.27 7.05
C VAL A 34 6.05 -13.11 6.05
N ASP A 35 5.37 -14.07 5.43
CA ASP A 35 5.89 -14.97 4.40
C ASP A 35 4.97 -15.04 3.18
N ASP A 36 5.37 -15.78 2.14
CA ASP A 36 4.64 -15.89 0.87
C ASP A 36 3.21 -16.42 1.05
N ALA A 37 2.99 -17.31 2.04
CA ALA A 37 1.67 -17.83 2.38
C ALA A 37 0.78 -16.73 3.00
N THR A 38 1.34 -15.95 3.91
CA THR A 38 0.66 -14.80 4.54
C THR A 38 0.35 -13.71 3.51
N ILE A 39 1.27 -13.42 2.58
CA ILE A 39 1.02 -12.48 1.46
C ILE A 39 -0.08 -13.02 0.53
N THR A 40 -0.08 -14.32 0.24
CA THR A 40 -1.10 -14.96 -0.61
C THR A 40 -2.49 -14.88 0.03
N GLU A 41 -2.60 -15.10 1.34
CA GLU A 41 -3.86 -14.94 2.07
C GLU A 41 -4.31 -13.47 2.10
N LEU A 42 -3.39 -12.51 2.29
CA LEU A 42 -3.73 -11.08 2.22
C LEU A 42 -4.22 -10.65 0.82
N LYS A 43 -3.69 -11.23 -0.28
CA LYS A 43 -4.24 -11.05 -1.63
C LYS A 43 -5.63 -11.66 -1.78
N ARG A 44 -5.84 -12.88 -1.26
CA ARG A 44 -7.14 -13.57 -1.27
C ARG A 44 -8.22 -12.77 -0.52
N ILE A 45 -7.86 -12.18 0.62
CA ILE A 45 -8.70 -11.25 1.39
C ILE A 45 -8.97 -9.98 0.55
N ALA A 46 -7.93 -9.37 -0.01
CA ALA A 46 -8.06 -8.15 -0.80
C ALA A 46 -9.00 -8.32 -2.02
N ALA A 47 -8.92 -9.45 -2.72
CA ALA A 47 -9.80 -9.79 -3.84
C ALA A 47 -11.28 -9.95 -3.44
N GLY A 48 -11.57 -10.22 -2.16
CA GLY A 48 -12.94 -10.30 -1.63
C GLY A 48 -13.53 -8.96 -1.18
N ASN A 49 -12.72 -7.89 -1.10
CA ASN A 49 -13.15 -6.60 -0.58
C ASN A 49 -13.56 -5.62 -1.70
N PRO A 50 -14.65 -4.84 -1.56
CA PRO A 50 -15.13 -3.94 -2.61
C PRO A 50 -14.13 -2.89 -3.11
N ARG A 51 -13.14 -2.50 -2.29
CA ARG A 51 -12.09 -1.54 -2.68
C ARG A 51 -10.81 -2.20 -3.21
N LEU A 52 -10.79 -3.54 -3.24
CA LEU A 52 -9.73 -4.45 -3.68
C LEU A 52 -8.41 -4.32 -2.90
N ARG A 53 -8.51 -4.31 -1.56
CA ARG A 53 -7.40 -4.04 -0.62
C ARG A 53 -7.46 -4.92 0.62
N SER A 54 -6.30 -5.11 1.24
CA SER A 54 -6.16 -5.53 2.63
C SER A 54 -4.90 -4.89 3.24
N ARG A 55 -4.80 -4.86 4.57
CA ARG A 55 -3.58 -4.56 5.30
C ARG A 55 -3.46 -5.36 6.59
N LEU A 56 -2.23 -5.77 6.90
CA LEU A 56 -1.82 -6.28 8.20
C LEU A 56 -1.05 -5.19 8.94
N CYS A 57 -1.59 -4.73 10.05
CA CYS A 57 -0.91 -3.91 11.04
C CYS A 57 0.00 -4.80 11.89
N THR A 58 1.30 -4.50 11.91
CA THR A 58 2.31 -5.23 12.71
C THR A 58 2.54 -4.58 14.08
N HIS A 59 2.04 -3.35 14.27
CA HIS A 59 1.86 -2.69 15.55
C HIS A 59 0.60 -3.24 16.28
N PRO A 60 0.57 -3.31 17.63
CA PRO A 60 -0.43 -4.10 18.36
C PRO A 60 -1.86 -3.52 18.31
N ASP A 61 -2.01 -2.19 18.33
CA ASP A 61 -3.31 -1.52 18.36
C ASP A 61 -3.24 -0.06 17.82
N PRO A 62 -4.37 0.55 17.42
CA PRO A 62 -4.41 1.88 16.81
C PRO A 62 -3.91 3.07 17.65
N ALA A 63 -3.68 2.89 18.97
CA ALA A 63 -3.12 3.94 19.84
C ALA A 63 -1.58 3.91 19.91
N SER A 64 -0.94 2.95 19.24
CA SER A 64 0.53 2.86 19.10
C SER A 64 1.13 4.16 18.55
N SER A 65 2.33 4.54 19.00
CA SER A 65 3.01 5.75 18.49
C SER A 65 3.71 5.55 17.14
N LEU A 66 4.08 4.30 16.82
CA LEU A 66 4.63 3.88 15.54
C LEU A 66 3.64 2.92 14.86
N HIS A 67 3.26 3.21 13.62
CA HIS A 67 2.37 2.37 12.84
C HIS A 67 3.14 1.76 11.66
N GLU A 68 3.48 0.48 11.78
CA GLU A 68 4.02 -0.35 10.70
C GLU A 68 2.92 -1.26 10.14
N MET A 69 2.87 -1.37 8.80
CA MET A 69 1.78 -2.02 8.08
C MET A 69 2.29 -2.67 6.80
N LEU A 70 1.92 -3.94 6.55
CA LEU A 70 2.08 -4.56 5.24
C LEU A 70 0.73 -4.49 4.50
N ILE A 71 0.76 -3.88 3.31
CA ILE A 71 -0.44 -3.47 2.58
C ILE A 71 -0.46 -4.15 1.22
N VAL A 72 -1.62 -4.69 0.86
CA VAL A 72 -1.87 -5.39 -0.41
C VAL A 72 -2.99 -4.69 -1.16
N HIS A 73 -2.77 -4.36 -2.43
CA HIS A 73 -3.74 -3.71 -3.31
C HIS A 73 -3.76 -4.41 -4.68
N HIS A 74 -4.95 -4.67 -5.24
CA HIS A 74 -5.09 -5.04 -6.66
C HIS A 74 -4.86 -3.81 -7.55
N ARG A 75 -4.58 -4.02 -8.84
CA ARG A 75 -4.36 -2.96 -9.82
C ARG A 75 -5.53 -2.00 -10.02
N GLU A 76 -6.73 -2.46 -9.69
CA GLU A 76 -7.98 -1.70 -9.73
C GLU A 76 -8.29 -1.02 -8.38
N ALA A 77 -7.40 -1.10 -7.38
CA ALA A 77 -7.51 -0.34 -6.13
C ALA A 77 -7.14 1.14 -6.35
N TYR A 78 -7.85 2.05 -5.68
CA TYR A 78 -8.61 2.97 -6.54
C TYR A 78 -8.72 4.61 -6.27
N VAL A 79 -7.41 4.76 -5.75
CA VAL A 79 -6.77 5.27 -4.48
C VAL A 79 -6.64 6.81 -4.29
N ARG A 80 -7.33 7.36 -3.28
CA ARG A 80 -7.58 8.80 -3.21
C ARG A 80 -6.28 9.58 -3.00
N PRO A 81 -6.01 10.62 -3.81
CA PRO A 81 -4.98 11.60 -3.48
C PRO A 81 -5.21 12.10 -2.06
N HIS A 82 -4.18 12.06 -1.23
CA HIS A 82 -4.31 12.41 0.18
C HIS A 82 -3.03 13.06 0.71
N LYS A 83 -3.18 13.81 1.80
CA LYS A 83 -2.16 14.69 2.38
C LYS A 83 -2.20 14.61 3.89
N HIS A 84 -1.09 14.23 4.52
CA HIS A 84 -1.00 14.02 5.96
C HIS A 84 -0.43 15.24 6.72
N PHE A 85 -0.87 15.40 7.98
CA PHE A 85 -0.46 16.49 8.89
C PHE A 85 0.17 15.96 10.20
N GLY A 86 1.39 16.39 10.51
CA GLY A 86 2.18 15.89 11.65
C GLY A 86 2.63 14.43 11.52
N LYS A 87 2.46 13.82 10.34
CA LYS A 87 2.73 12.40 10.05
C LYS A 87 3.52 12.30 8.74
N PRO A 88 4.85 12.22 8.79
CA PRO A 88 5.61 11.70 7.66
C PRO A 88 5.38 10.19 7.56
N GLU A 89 5.58 9.67 6.35
CA GLU A 89 5.43 8.25 6.02
C GLU A 89 6.66 7.76 5.25
N SER A 90 6.88 6.45 5.26
CA SER A 90 7.76 5.78 4.31
C SER A 90 7.11 4.54 3.73
N PHE A 91 7.48 4.25 2.48
CA PHE A 91 6.88 3.23 1.63
C PHE A 91 8.00 2.40 1.01
N HIS A 92 7.89 1.07 1.06
CA HIS A 92 8.88 0.12 0.54
C HIS A 92 8.18 -1.00 -0.24
N VAL A 93 8.48 -1.13 -1.54
CA VAL A 93 7.89 -2.18 -2.39
C VAL A 93 8.50 -3.54 -2.07
N ILE A 94 7.63 -4.51 -1.78
CA ILE A 94 7.98 -5.94 -1.60
C ILE A 94 7.69 -6.70 -2.90
N GLU A 95 6.53 -6.46 -3.52
CA GLU A 95 6.09 -7.12 -4.74
C GLU A 95 5.30 -6.15 -5.63
N GLY A 96 5.38 -6.34 -6.96
CA GLY A 96 4.61 -5.57 -7.93
C GLY A 96 5.28 -4.27 -8.36
N THR A 97 4.56 -3.45 -9.12
CA THR A 97 5.06 -2.17 -9.63
C THR A 97 3.97 -1.11 -9.55
N ALA A 98 4.37 0.13 -9.34
CA ALA A 98 3.47 1.27 -9.21
C ALA A 98 4.11 2.57 -9.71
N GLN A 99 3.28 3.60 -9.87
CA GLN A 99 3.67 4.99 -10.03
C GLN A 99 3.07 5.78 -8.87
N VAL A 100 3.92 6.42 -8.07
CA VAL A 100 3.47 7.34 -7.02
C VAL A 100 3.37 8.71 -7.67
N VAL A 101 2.15 9.17 -7.86
CA VAL A 101 1.86 10.48 -8.46
C VAL A 101 1.82 11.52 -7.35
N ILE A 102 2.68 12.53 -7.46
CA ILE A 102 2.82 13.61 -6.50
C ILE A 102 2.18 14.86 -7.11
N PHE A 103 1.32 15.54 -6.34
CA PHE A 103 0.52 16.66 -6.82
C PHE A 103 0.88 17.97 -6.13
N GLU A 104 0.63 19.07 -6.83
CA GLU A 104 0.41 20.38 -6.22
C GLU A 104 -1.00 20.46 -5.62
N ASP A 105 -1.27 21.48 -4.81
CA ASP A 105 -2.56 21.66 -4.13
C ASP A 105 -3.74 21.90 -5.09
N ASP A 106 -3.49 22.33 -6.34
CA ASP A 106 -4.48 22.50 -7.40
C ASP A 106 -4.76 21.22 -8.22
N GLY A 107 -4.07 20.11 -7.93
CA GLY A 107 -4.25 18.83 -8.62
C GLY A 107 -3.40 18.66 -9.88
N ARG A 108 -2.50 19.60 -10.20
CA ARG A 108 -1.46 19.38 -11.22
C ARG A 108 -0.44 18.35 -10.72
N ILE A 109 0.03 17.48 -11.61
CA ILE A 109 1.12 16.55 -11.31
C ILE A 109 2.43 17.34 -11.20
N ARG A 110 3.07 17.28 -10.02
CA ARG A 110 4.39 17.84 -9.74
C ARG A 110 5.52 16.89 -10.13
N ASP A 111 5.37 15.60 -9.81
CA ASP A 111 6.38 14.55 -10.05
C ASP A 111 5.70 13.17 -10.11
N VAL A 112 6.38 12.17 -10.68
CA VAL A 112 5.93 10.77 -10.79
C VAL A 112 7.09 9.83 -10.44
N LEU A 113 6.99 9.16 -9.30
CA LEU A 113 8.00 8.18 -8.89
C LEU A 113 7.61 6.79 -9.40
N GLU A 114 8.37 6.26 -10.35
CA GLU A 114 8.29 4.85 -10.73
C GLU A 114 8.86 3.92 -9.64
N MET A 115 8.03 2.99 -9.18
CA MET A 115 8.30 2.10 -8.03
C MET A 115 8.29 0.61 -8.42
N ALA A 116 9.28 -0.16 -7.92
CA ALA A 116 9.37 -1.63 -8.03
C ALA A 116 10.33 -2.20 -6.94
N PRO A 117 10.38 -3.53 -6.70
CA PRO A 117 11.35 -4.14 -5.79
C PRO A 117 12.81 -3.81 -6.14
N TYR A 118 13.67 -3.90 -5.12
CA TYR A 118 15.11 -3.72 -5.30
C TYR A 118 15.67 -4.63 -6.40
N GLY A 119 16.60 -4.11 -7.20
CA GLY A 119 17.18 -4.81 -8.35
C GLY A 119 16.43 -4.65 -9.68
N GLN A 120 15.19 -4.15 -9.69
CA GLN A 120 14.40 -3.96 -10.92
C GLN A 120 14.62 -2.61 -11.63
N GLY A 121 15.71 -1.90 -11.35
CA GLY A 121 16.07 -0.64 -12.02
C GLY A 121 15.19 0.58 -11.69
N LYS A 122 14.18 0.44 -10.83
CA LYS A 122 13.28 1.50 -10.36
C LYS A 122 13.50 1.78 -8.88
N ARG A 123 12.80 2.78 -8.32
CA ARG A 123 12.90 3.13 -6.89
C ARG A 123 12.17 2.05 -6.08
N CYS A 124 12.80 1.50 -5.05
CA CYS A 124 12.13 0.56 -4.13
C CYS A 124 11.56 1.22 -2.88
N TYR A 125 12.09 2.37 -2.50
CA TYR A 125 11.77 3.07 -1.25
C TYR A 125 11.57 4.57 -1.46
N TYR A 126 10.64 5.18 -0.73
CA TYR A 126 10.59 6.63 -0.51
C TYR A 126 10.17 6.96 0.93
N ARG A 127 10.38 8.21 1.34
CA ARG A 127 9.81 8.81 2.56
C ARG A 127 9.14 10.13 2.21
N MET A 128 7.81 10.19 2.28
CA MET A 128 7.07 11.42 1.98
C MET A 128 7.19 12.40 3.17
N PRO A 129 7.46 13.69 2.92
CA PRO A 129 7.25 14.72 3.93
C PRO A 129 5.75 14.94 4.16
N GLU A 130 5.41 15.57 5.28
CA GLU A 130 4.05 16.05 5.52
C GLU A 130 3.60 17.05 4.44
N LYS A 131 2.29 17.29 4.37
CA LYS A 131 1.68 18.37 3.57
C LYS A 131 1.92 18.26 2.06
N VAL A 132 2.14 17.05 1.54
CA VAL A 132 2.16 16.73 0.11
C VAL A 132 0.95 15.88 -0.26
N PHE A 133 0.20 16.28 -1.29
CA PHE A 133 -0.81 15.42 -1.91
C PHE A 133 -0.12 14.36 -2.78
N HIS A 134 -0.47 13.09 -2.58
CA HIS A 134 0.07 11.98 -3.35
C HIS A 134 -0.98 10.86 -3.53
N SER A 135 -0.82 10.05 -4.57
CA SER A 135 -1.65 8.87 -4.88
C SER A 135 -0.79 7.77 -5.50
N ILE A 136 -1.29 6.53 -5.52
CA ILE A 136 -0.61 5.36 -6.08
C ILE A 136 -1.43 4.83 -7.25
N LEU A 137 -0.84 4.85 -8.45
CA LEU A 137 -1.34 4.10 -9.61
C LEU A 137 -0.60 2.76 -9.67
N ILE A 138 -1.32 1.65 -9.64
CA ILE A 138 -0.72 0.31 -9.61
C ILE A 138 -0.59 -0.22 -11.05
N THR A 139 0.58 -0.72 -11.41
CA THR A 139 0.90 -1.11 -12.80
C THR A 139 1.09 -2.62 -12.98
N SER A 140 1.47 -3.35 -11.93
CA SER A 140 1.38 -4.82 -11.86
C SER A 140 -0.08 -5.29 -11.71
N GLU A 141 -0.33 -6.58 -11.46
CA GLU A 141 -1.64 -7.09 -11.02
C GLU A 141 -1.87 -6.82 -9.52
N TRP A 142 -0.88 -7.18 -8.70
CA TRP A 142 -0.85 -6.91 -7.26
C TRP A 142 0.31 -6.00 -6.91
N LEU A 143 0.10 -5.10 -5.95
CA LEU A 143 1.15 -4.36 -5.26
C LEU A 143 1.16 -4.82 -3.80
N VAL A 144 2.34 -5.20 -3.30
CA VAL A 144 2.59 -5.50 -1.88
C VAL A 144 3.69 -4.58 -1.39
N PHE A 145 3.42 -3.82 -0.32
CA PHE A 145 4.37 -2.85 0.22
C PHE A 145 4.32 -2.77 1.73
N HIS A 146 5.45 -2.38 2.34
CA HIS A 146 5.51 -1.98 3.74
C HIS A 146 5.35 -0.45 3.83
N GLU A 147 4.50 0.00 4.74
CA GLU A 147 4.22 1.40 5.05
C GLU A 147 4.52 1.65 6.54
N THR A 148 5.30 2.68 6.84
CA THR A 148 5.59 3.13 8.21
C THR A 148 5.14 4.58 8.37
N THR A 149 4.33 4.87 9.39
CA THR A 149 3.84 6.23 9.67
C THR A 149 3.70 6.51 11.17
N ALA A 150 3.54 7.77 11.54
CA ALA A 150 3.37 8.18 12.94
C ALA A 150 1.92 7.95 13.43
N GLY A 151 1.79 7.18 14.50
CA GLY A 151 0.53 7.02 15.23
C GLY A 151 0.29 8.13 16.27
N PRO A 152 -0.76 8.02 17.10
CA PRO A 152 -1.86 7.06 16.98
C PRO A 152 -2.69 7.29 15.72
N PHE A 153 -3.58 6.36 15.35
CA PHE A 153 -4.49 6.56 14.23
C PHE A 153 -5.46 7.72 14.51
N ASP A 154 -5.58 8.62 13.53
CA ASP A 154 -6.38 9.83 13.62
C ASP A 154 -6.78 10.24 12.18
N PRO A 155 -8.05 10.04 11.78
CA PRO A 155 -8.54 10.42 10.46
C PRO A 155 -8.47 11.92 10.18
N SER A 156 -8.57 12.78 11.20
CA SER A 156 -8.61 14.24 11.03
C SER A 156 -7.28 14.81 10.50
N ARG A 157 -6.19 14.04 10.65
CA ARG A 157 -4.84 14.37 10.20
C ARG A 157 -4.55 13.95 8.75
N THR A 158 -5.60 13.63 7.98
CA THR A 158 -5.54 13.31 6.55
C THR A 158 -6.54 14.19 5.80
N ALA A 159 -6.05 15.08 4.93
CA ALA A 159 -6.88 15.76 3.95
C ALA A 159 -6.99 14.95 2.66
N PHE A 160 -8.16 15.02 2.03
CA PHE A 160 -8.40 14.63 0.65
C PHE A 160 -8.80 15.89 -0.15
N PRO A 161 -8.48 16.01 -1.44
CA PRO A 161 -8.81 17.17 -2.24
C PRO A 161 -10.16 17.02 -2.95
N ASP A 162 -10.81 18.15 -3.20
CA ASP A 162 -12.09 18.22 -3.93
C ASP A 162 -11.94 17.92 -5.44
N TRP A 163 -10.72 18.03 -6.00
CA TRP A 163 -10.42 17.73 -7.40
C TRP A 163 -10.26 16.23 -7.71
N ALA A 164 -10.41 15.35 -6.72
CA ALA A 164 -10.37 13.90 -6.87
C ALA A 164 -11.60 13.22 -6.24
N PRO A 165 -12.23 12.25 -6.92
CA PRO A 165 -13.45 11.59 -6.45
C PRO A 165 -13.24 10.91 -5.09
N ASP A 166 -14.31 10.81 -4.31
CA ASP A 166 -14.30 10.21 -2.98
C ASP A 166 -14.26 8.67 -2.98
N GLY A 167 -14.74 8.06 -4.09
CA GLY A 167 -14.89 6.63 -4.29
C GLY A 167 -16.34 6.17 -4.50
N GLY A 168 -17.32 7.07 -4.45
CA GLY A 168 -18.75 6.75 -4.55
C GLY A 168 -19.26 6.39 -5.96
N ASP A 169 -18.83 7.11 -7.01
CA ASP A 169 -19.13 6.78 -8.41
C ASP A 169 -17.93 6.05 -9.04
N ALA A 170 -18.07 4.72 -9.25
CA ALA A 170 -17.07 3.90 -9.93
C ALA A 170 -16.74 4.38 -11.35
N ALA A 171 -17.68 5.02 -12.06
CA ALA A 171 -17.45 5.57 -13.39
C ALA A 171 -16.69 6.90 -13.33
N GLU A 172 -16.92 7.76 -12.33
CA GLU A 172 -16.11 8.96 -12.08
C GLU A 172 -14.68 8.57 -11.71
N VAL A 173 -14.56 7.63 -10.78
CA VAL A 173 -13.31 7.00 -10.37
C VAL A 173 -12.52 6.48 -11.57
N GLN A 174 -13.15 5.73 -12.48
CA GLN A 174 -12.48 5.23 -13.68
C GLN A 174 -12.05 6.36 -14.64
N ARG A 175 -12.91 7.37 -14.87
CA ARG A 175 -12.57 8.56 -15.67
C ARG A 175 -11.37 9.30 -15.07
N TYR A 176 -11.32 9.41 -13.75
CA TYR A 176 -10.22 10.03 -13.01
C TYR A 176 -8.91 9.24 -13.17
N VAL A 177 -8.90 7.93 -12.89
CA VAL A 177 -7.70 7.09 -13.04
C VAL A 177 -7.12 7.16 -14.44
N THR A 178 -7.95 6.97 -15.47
CA THR A 178 -7.50 7.00 -16.87
C THR A 178 -6.87 8.36 -17.22
N ARG A 179 -7.44 9.47 -16.74
CA ARG A 179 -6.89 10.82 -16.93
C ARG A 179 -5.54 11.00 -16.24
N ILE A 180 -5.41 10.60 -14.97
CA ILE A 180 -4.13 10.76 -14.23
C ILE A 180 -3.06 9.83 -14.78
N GLY A 181 -3.40 8.60 -15.19
CA GLY A 181 -2.45 7.68 -15.83
C GLY A 181 -1.87 8.22 -17.14
N ALA A 182 -2.70 8.85 -17.98
CA ALA A 182 -2.23 9.53 -19.19
C ALA A 182 -1.29 10.70 -18.86
N LEU A 183 -1.69 11.59 -17.94
CA LEU A 183 -0.86 12.73 -17.52
C LEU A 183 0.45 12.30 -16.83
N ALA A 184 0.46 11.17 -16.11
CA ALA A 184 1.65 10.60 -15.50
C ALA A 184 2.61 10.02 -16.55
N ALA A 185 2.11 9.32 -17.57
CA ALA A 185 2.91 8.88 -18.70
C ALA A 185 3.50 10.07 -19.49
N GLU A 186 2.70 11.11 -19.74
CA GLU A 186 3.19 12.37 -20.32
C GLU A 186 4.24 13.06 -19.45
N HIS A 187 4.15 12.98 -18.12
CA HIS A 187 5.16 13.54 -17.22
C HIS A 187 6.49 12.76 -17.34
N LEU A 188 6.44 11.43 -17.24
CA LEU A 188 7.61 10.56 -17.35
C LEU A 188 8.31 10.67 -18.72
N ALA A 189 7.55 10.84 -19.81
CA ALA A 189 8.09 11.01 -21.16
C ALA A 189 8.77 12.39 -21.41
N ARG A 190 8.89 13.24 -20.39
CA ARG A 190 9.58 14.55 -20.44
C ARG A 190 10.78 14.66 -19.48
N GLN A 191 11.11 13.58 -18.76
CA GLN A 191 12.31 13.47 -17.91
C GLN A 191 13.48 12.83 -18.66
#